data_AF-A0A4R5L897-F1
#
_entry.id   AF-A0A4R5L897-F1
#
_cell.length_a   1.000
_cell.length_b   1.000
_cell.length_c   1.000
_cell.angle_alpha   90.00
_cell.angle_beta   90.00
_cell.angle_gamma   90.00
#
_symmetry.space_group_name_H-M   'P 1'
#
loop_
_entity.id
_entity.type
_entity.pdbx_description
1 polymer ?
#
loop_
_entity_poly.entity_id
_entity_poly.type
_entity_poly.pdbx_seq_one_letter_code
_entity_poly.pdbx_strand_id
1 'polypeptide(L)'
;MDERKRESMIAYLRHRMADFGITPDDVAAALAAAPEVGRYRSANGDSWSGEGAMPQWLKQAISAGQSLGHFELSSGCVSTPSLQAGADWTNDPFAGSPLARSNAR
;
A
#
# COMPACT_ATOMS: atom_id res chain seq x y z
N MET A 1 18.90 -9.37 -3.55
CA MET A 1 18.50 -10.40 -2.57
C MET A 1 19.27 -11.64 -2.96
N ASP A 2 20.27 -12.04 -2.17
CA ASP A 2 21.20 -13.12 -2.53
C ASP A 2 20.50 -14.47 -2.59
N GLU A 3 20.85 -15.29 -3.59
CA GLU A 3 20.29 -16.65 -3.77
C GLU A 3 20.41 -17.48 -2.49
N ARG A 4 21.59 -17.44 -1.87
CA ARG A 4 21.86 -18.14 -0.59
C ARG A 4 20.88 -17.76 0.51
N LYS A 5 20.44 -16.50 0.55
CA LYS A 5 19.49 -16.01 1.55
C LYS A 5 18.09 -16.53 1.26
N ARG A 6 17.71 -16.63 -0.02
CA ARG A 6 16.44 -17.25 -0.44
C ARG A 6 16.41 -18.73 -0.08
N GLU A 7 17.45 -19.47 -0.45
CA GLU A 7 17.55 -20.90 -0.14
C GLU A 7 17.50 -21.16 1.36
N SER A 8 18.21 -20.35 2.16
CA SER A 8 18.16 -20.43 3.63
C SER A 8 16.75 -20.19 4.16
N MET A 9 16.02 -19.21 3.61
CA MET A 9 14.64 -18.91 4.01
C MET A 9 13.68 -20.06 3.64
N ILE A 10 13.86 -20.65 2.46
CA ILE A 10 13.05 -21.78 1.99
C ILE A 10 13.28 -22.99 2.88
N ALA A 11 14.54 -23.32 3.19
CA ALA A 11 14.87 -24.42 4.10
C ALA A 11 14.27 -24.21 5.49
N TYR A 12 14.38 -22.99 6.03
CA TYR A 12 13.78 -22.62 7.30
C TYR A 12 12.25 -22.80 7.30
N LEU A 13 11.57 -22.30 6.25
CA LEU A 13 10.12 -22.42 6.13
C LEU A 13 9.67 -23.87 6.03
N ARG A 14 10.39 -24.71 5.26
CA ARG A 14 10.09 -26.14 5.15
C ARG A 14 10.25 -26.89 6.47
N HIS A 15 11.30 -26.57 7.22
CA HIS A 15 11.48 -27.14 8.56
C HIS A 15 10.34 -26.72 9.50
N ARG A 16 9.96 -25.44 9.47
CA ARG A 16 8.84 -24.94 10.27
C ARG A 16 7.51 -25.59 9.86
N MET A 17 7.24 -25.75 8.58
CA MET A 17 6.05 -26.47 8.11
C MET A 17 5.96 -27.89 8.69
N ALA A 18 7.08 -28.62 8.73
CA ALA A 18 7.13 -29.96 9.31
C ALA A 18 6.84 -29.98 10.82
N ASP A 19 7.35 -29.00 11.58
CA ASP A 19 7.13 -28.88 13.03
C ASP A 19 5.64 -28.68 13.38
N PHE A 20 4.90 -27.97 12.52
CA PHE A 20 3.47 -27.68 12.72
C PHE A 20 2.54 -28.64 11.96
N GLY A 21 3.09 -29.63 11.25
CA GLY A 21 2.30 -30.54 10.41
C GLY A 21 1.58 -29.83 9.25
N ILE A 22 2.07 -28.67 8.81
CA ILE A 22 1.52 -27.91 7.69
C ILE A 22 2.11 -28.47 6.39
N THR A 23 1.28 -28.85 5.43
CA THR A 23 1.76 -29.30 4.13
C THR A 23 2.00 -28.11 3.19
N PRO A 24 2.90 -28.23 2.20
CA PRO A 24 3.05 -27.18 1.18
C PRO A 24 1.75 -26.95 0.39
N ASP A 25 0.88 -27.95 0.31
CA ASP A 25 -0.44 -27.84 -0.30
C ASP A 25 -1.37 -26.96 0.55
N ASP A 26 -1.36 -27.08 1.88
CA ASP A 26 -2.11 -26.19 2.78
C ASP A 26 -1.66 -24.73 2.62
N VAL A 27 -0.36 -24.50 2.47
CA VAL A 27 0.19 -23.16 2.21
C VAL A 27 -0.22 -22.64 0.84
N ALA A 28 -0.20 -23.50 -0.18
CA ALA A 28 -0.66 -23.15 -1.52
C ALA A 28 -2.17 -22.85 -1.52
N ALA A 29 -2.98 -23.65 -0.82
CA ALA A 29 -4.41 -23.47 -0.64
C ALA A 29 -4.72 -22.17 0.12
N ALA A 30 -3.97 -21.85 1.18
CA ALA A 30 -4.12 -20.60 1.92
C ALA A 30 -3.71 -19.35 1.11
N LEU A 31 -2.80 -19.49 0.14
CA LEU A 31 -2.42 -18.40 -0.77
C LEU A 31 -3.41 -18.27 -1.94
N ALA A 32 -3.92 -19.40 -2.44
CA ALA A 32 -4.89 -19.47 -3.53
C ALA A 32 -6.31 -19.09 -3.07
N ALA A 33 -6.66 -19.40 -1.83
CA ALA A 33 -7.70 -18.72 -1.09
C ALA A 33 -7.20 -17.29 -0.85
N ALA A 34 -7.28 -16.47 -1.88
CA ALA A 34 -7.05 -15.04 -1.77
C ALA A 34 -7.76 -14.61 -0.50
N PRO A 35 -7.07 -14.02 0.48
CA PRO A 35 -7.77 -13.48 1.62
C PRO A 35 -8.85 -12.58 1.02
N GLU A 36 -10.06 -12.61 1.56
CA GLU A 36 -11.09 -11.61 1.31
C GLU A 36 -10.55 -10.28 1.86
N VAL A 37 -9.44 -9.80 1.28
CA VAL A 37 -8.83 -8.52 1.57
C VAL A 37 -9.84 -7.60 0.97
N GLY A 38 -10.66 -7.04 1.84
CA GLY A 38 -11.70 -6.15 1.42
C GLY A 38 -11.12 -5.15 0.43
N ARG A 39 -11.85 -4.90 -0.66
CA ARG A 39 -11.43 -4.08 -1.80
C ARG A 39 -10.66 -2.81 -1.41
N TYR A 40 -10.93 -2.24 -0.24
CA TYR A 40 -10.27 -1.08 0.31
C TYR A 40 -9.54 -1.37 1.63
N ARG A 41 -8.34 -0.81 1.86
CA ARG A 41 -7.57 -0.89 3.11
C ARG A 41 -7.02 0.47 3.53
N SER A 42 -7.12 0.76 4.83
CA SER A 42 -6.58 1.93 5.51
C SER A 42 -5.12 1.72 5.93
N ALA A 43 -4.36 2.81 6.07
CA ALA A 43 -2.99 2.80 6.60
C ALA A 43 -2.92 2.22 8.04
N ASN A 44 -4.01 2.32 8.79
CA ASN A 44 -4.11 1.79 10.17
C ASN A 44 -4.40 0.28 10.21
N GLY A 45 -4.62 -0.35 9.05
CA GLY A 45 -4.88 -1.78 8.93
C GLY A 45 -6.35 -2.17 8.81
N ASP A 46 -7.30 -1.23 8.90
CA ASP A 46 -8.71 -1.48 8.62
C ASP A 46 -8.93 -1.87 7.15
N SER A 47 -9.79 -2.86 6.88
CA SER A 47 -10.14 -3.30 5.53
C SER A 47 -11.66 -3.26 5.32
N TRP A 48 -12.12 -2.92 4.12
CA TRP A 48 -13.52 -2.89 3.75
C TRP A 48 -13.75 -3.48 2.37
N SER A 49 -14.65 -4.46 2.29
CA SER A 49 -14.90 -5.23 1.06
C SER A 49 -15.66 -4.48 -0.02
N GLY A 50 -16.18 -3.27 0.28
CA GLY A 50 -17.08 -2.55 -0.61
C GLY A 50 -18.54 -2.95 -0.45
N GLU A 51 -18.81 -4.03 0.29
CA GLU A 51 -20.15 -4.46 0.68
C GLU A 51 -20.56 -3.86 2.04
N GLY A 52 -21.83 -3.49 2.17
CA GLY A 52 -22.39 -2.94 3.40
C GLY A 52 -22.11 -1.46 3.65
N ALA A 53 -22.25 -1.04 4.90
CA ALA A 53 -22.10 0.36 5.28
C ALA A 53 -20.64 0.80 5.21
N MET A 54 -20.40 1.92 4.53
CA MET A 54 -19.06 2.51 4.43
C MET A 54 -18.53 2.86 5.84
N PRO A 55 -17.32 2.41 6.20
CA PRO A 55 -16.75 2.63 7.52
C PRO A 55 -16.35 4.10 7.72
N GLN A 56 -16.28 4.52 8.98
CA GLN A 56 -16.03 5.91 9.34
C GLN A 56 -14.67 6.41 8.85
N TRP A 57 -13.62 5.57 8.88
CA TRP A 57 -12.30 5.93 8.36
C TRP A 57 -12.33 6.29 6.88
N LEU A 58 -13.12 5.57 6.07
CA LEU A 58 -13.22 5.82 4.64
C LEU A 58 -14.02 7.08 4.35
N LYS A 59 -15.11 7.30 5.09
CA LYS A 59 -15.87 8.57 5.03
C LYS A 59 -14.99 9.77 5.36
N GLN A 60 -14.23 9.68 6.47
CA GLN A 60 -13.34 10.76 6.89
C GLN A 60 -12.22 11.02 5.88
N ALA A 61 -11.64 9.96 5.31
CA ALA A 61 -10.63 10.10 4.27
C ALA A 61 -11.17 10.79 3.02
N ILE A 62 -12.36 10.40 2.54
CA ILE A 62 -13.02 11.06 1.40
C ILE A 62 -13.36 12.51 1.72
N SER A 63 -13.89 12.79 2.92
CA SER A 63 -14.15 14.16 3.36
C SER A 63 -12.87 15.01 3.46
N ALA A 64 -11.72 14.39 3.72
CA ALA A 64 -10.41 15.04 3.68
C ALA A 64 -9.83 15.18 2.26
N GLY A 65 -10.57 14.80 1.23
CA GLY A 65 -10.17 14.89 -0.19
C GLY A 65 -9.33 13.72 -0.69
N GLN A 66 -9.19 12.64 0.09
CA GLN A 66 -8.52 11.41 -0.39
C GLN A 66 -9.44 10.65 -1.34
N SER A 67 -8.86 10.14 -2.42
CA SER A 67 -9.59 9.33 -3.40
C SER A 67 -9.76 7.90 -2.91
N LEU A 68 -10.93 7.31 -3.17
CA LEU A 68 -11.25 5.91 -2.82
C LEU A 68 -10.21 4.92 -3.38
N GLY A 69 -9.69 5.19 -4.58
CA GLY A 69 -8.64 4.40 -5.22
C GLY A 69 -7.31 4.35 -4.45
N HIS A 70 -7.02 5.31 -3.56
CA HIS A 70 -5.85 5.28 -2.69
C HIS A 70 -5.91 4.13 -1.68
N PHE A 71 -7.12 3.75 -1.29
CA PHE A 71 -7.35 2.65 -0.37
C PHE A 71 -7.56 1.35 -1.12
N GLU A 72 -7.77 1.36 -2.45
CA GLU A 72 -8.06 0.13 -3.20
C GLU A 72 -6.83 -0.80 -3.18
N LEU A 73 -7.04 -2.03 -2.74
CA LEU A 73 -6.04 -3.09 -2.78
C LEU A 73 -5.93 -3.62 -4.22
N SER A 74 -5.45 -2.78 -5.13
CA SER A 74 -5.07 -3.24 -6.46
C SER A 74 -3.91 -4.22 -6.32
N SER A 75 -4.14 -5.51 -6.57
CA SER A 75 -3.07 -6.51 -6.72
C SER A 75 -2.14 -6.24 -7.92
N GLY A 76 -2.22 -5.08 -8.57
CA GLY A 76 -1.30 -4.65 -9.61
C GLY A 76 -0.83 -3.22 -9.38
N CYS A 77 0.44 -3.11 -8.96
CA CYS A 77 1.43 -2.15 -9.45
C CYS A 77 1.03 -0.67 -9.62
N VAL A 78 1.68 0.19 -8.82
CA VAL A 78 2.03 1.59 -9.13
C VAL A 78 0.85 2.47 -9.57
N SER A 79 0.13 2.99 -8.58
CA SER A 79 -0.25 4.40 -8.67
C SER A 79 0.94 5.20 -8.15
N THR A 80 1.79 5.65 -9.07
CA THR A 80 2.67 6.79 -8.81
C THR A 80 1.80 7.90 -8.23
N PRO A 81 2.14 8.51 -7.08
CA PRO A 81 1.50 9.75 -6.71
C PRO A 81 1.71 10.70 -7.88
N SER A 82 0.63 11.28 -8.41
CA SER A 82 0.67 12.32 -9.44
C SER A 82 1.30 13.58 -8.85
N LEU A 83 2.61 13.55 -8.64
CA LEU A 83 3.55 14.65 -8.75
C LEU A 83 4.23 14.37 -10.10
N GLN A 84 3.98 15.04 -11.21
CA GLN A 84 3.50 16.38 -11.45
C GLN A 84 2.89 16.39 -12.87
N ALA A 85 1.57 16.52 -13.00
CA ALA A 85 0.99 17.05 -14.22
C ALA A 85 1.09 18.57 -14.11
N GLY A 86 2.12 19.16 -14.72
CA GLY A 86 2.22 20.60 -14.97
C GLY A 86 1.88 21.50 -13.78
N ALA A 87 2.67 21.45 -12.69
CA ALA A 87 2.69 22.60 -11.79
C ALA A 87 3.40 23.74 -12.54
N ASP A 88 2.62 24.54 -13.26
CA ASP A 88 3.04 25.77 -13.92
C ASP A 88 3.50 26.77 -12.85
N TRP A 89 4.76 26.67 -12.40
CA TRP A 89 5.39 27.60 -11.46
C TRP A 89 5.43 29.04 -11.99
N THR A 90 5.13 29.23 -13.27
CA THR A 90 4.90 30.52 -13.94
C THR A 90 3.77 31.33 -13.29
N ASN A 91 2.82 30.70 -12.59
CA ASN A 91 1.70 31.36 -11.90
C ASN A 91 1.74 31.15 -10.37
N ASP A 92 2.93 31.09 -9.79
CA ASP A 92 3.06 31.03 -8.34
C ASP A 92 3.05 32.45 -7.73
N PRO A 93 2.10 32.79 -6.83
CA PRO A 93 2.00 34.13 -6.25
C PRO A 93 3.16 34.48 -5.29
N PHE A 94 4.02 33.52 -4.98
CA PHE A 94 5.20 33.70 -4.15
C PHE A 94 6.51 33.61 -4.95
N ALA A 95 6.48 33.26 -6.24
CA ALA A 95 7.65 33.29 -7.11
C ALA A 95 8.22 34.71 -7.20
N GLY A 96 9.41 34.91 -6.62
CA GLY A 96 10.06 36.22 -6.49
C GLY A 96 9.99 36.84 -5.09
N SER A 97 9.27 36.21 -4.16
CA SER A 97 9.22 36.65 -2.75
C SER A 97 10.50 36.28 -2.00
N PRO A 98 10.95 37.10 -1.02
CA PRO A 98 12.16 36.83 -0.23
C PRO A 98 12.08 35.53 0.61
N LEU A 99 10.89 34.94 0.74
CA LEU A 99 10.65 33.65 1.39
C LEU A 99 11.11 32.44 0.54
N ALA A 100 11.32 32.61 -0.76
CA ALA A 100 11.73 31.52 -1.66
C ALA A 100 13.24 31.24 -1.63
N ARG A 101 14.06 32.14 -1.07
CA ARG A 101 15.50 31.93 -0.91
C ARG A 101 15.77 31.31 0.46
N SER A 102 15.98 30.01 0.52
CA SER A 102 16.61 29.36 1.68
C SER A 102 17.99 29.99 1.88
N ASN A 103 18.12 30.77 2.94
CA ASN A 103 19.34 31.49 3.32
C ASN A 103 20.49 30.47 3.50
N ALA A 104 21.37 30.39 2.51
CA ALA A 104 22.65 29.71 2.65
C ALA A 104 23.59 30.68 3.38
N ARG A 105 23.99 30.29 4.59
CA ARG A 105 24.90 31.02 5.46
C ARG A 105 26.34 30.96 4.95
#